data_AF-A0A7J5YN70-F1
#
_entry.id   AF-A0A7J5YN70-F1
#
_cell.length_a   1.000
_cell.length_b   1.000
_cell.length_c   1.000
_cell.angle_alpha   90.00
_cell.angle_beta   90.00
_cell.angle_gamma   90.00
#
_symmetry.space_group_name_H-M   'P 1'
#
loop_
_entity.id
_entity.type
_entity.pdbx_description
1 polymer ?
#
loop_
_entity_poly.entity_id
_entity_poly.type
_entity_poly.pdbx_seq_one_letter_code
_entity_poly.pdbx_strand_id
1 'polypeptide(L)'
;MSRPVVRASKFRHVFGQAAKNDQCYDDIRVSRVTWDSSFCAVNPKFVALIIEASGGGAFLVLPLHKLLAIAKWQVLTLSDVIK
;
A
#
# COMPACT_ATOMS: atom_id res chain seq x y z
N MET A 1 21.34 10.94 42.74
CA MET A 1 20.97 10.08 41.58
C MET A 1 21.06 10.93 40.32
N SER A 2 22.08 10.69 39.48
CA SER A 2 22.24 11.40 38.20
C SER A 2 21.11 10.99 37.27
N ARG A 3 20.39 11.97 36.71
CA ARG A 3 19.40 11.72 35.65
C ARG A 3 20.19 11.19 34.44
N PRO A 4 19.76 10.07 33.82
CA PRO A 4 20.41 9.61 32.60
C PRO A 4 20.39 10.74 31.57
N VAL A 5 21.56 11.09 31.03
CA VAL A 5 21.76 12.16 30.04
C VAL A 5 20.93 11.92 28.76
N VAL A 6 20.50 10.67 28.54
CA VAL A 6 19.75 10.27 27.35
C VAL A 6 18.43 9.60 27.75
N ARG A 7 17.30 10.13 27.28
CA ARG A 7 15.97 9.52 27.46
C ARG A 7 15.96 8.10 26.95
N ALA A 8 15.81 7.12 27.84
CA ALA A 8 15.69 5.72 27.46
C ALA A 8 14.45 5.53 26.56
N SER A 9 14.68 5.04 25.34
CA SER A 9 13.62 4.56 24.44
C SER A 9 14.09 3.25 23.84
N LYS A 10 13.20 2.24 23.85
CA LYS A 10 13.42 0.94 23.21
C LYS A 10 13.50 1.06 21.68
N PHE A 11 13.02 2.17 21.13
CA PHE A 11 12.95 2.42 19.70
C PHE A 11 14.13 3.24 19.16
N ARG A 12 15.18 3.48 19.96
CA ARG A 12 16.35 4.31 19.55
C ARG A 12 17.11 3.76 18.34
N HIS A 13 16.90 2.50 17.97
CA HIS A 13 17.55 1.85 16.84
C HIS A 13 16.53 1.29 15.82
N VAL A 14 15.29 1.79 15.80
CA VAL A 14 14.33 1.43 14.76
C VAL A 14 14.68 2.18 13.48
N PHE A 15 14.84 1.44 12.38
CA PHE A 15 15.05 1.99 11.05
C PHE A 15 14.12 1.27 10.05
N GLY A 16 13.71 2.00 9.02
CA GLY A 16 12.95 1.41 7.90
C GLY A 16 13.89 0.73 6.92
N GLN A 17 13.49 -0.44 6.42
CA GLN A 17 14.17 -1.15 5.33
C GLN A 17 13.20 -1.28 4.16
N ALA A 18 13.58 -0.75 3.00
CA ALA A 18 12.79 -0.93 1.78
C ALA A 18 12.86 -2.39 1.31
N ALA A 19 11.75 -2.88 0.75
CA ALA A 19 11.69 -4.19 0.12
C ALA A 19 12.54 -4.20 -1.17
N LYS A 20 12.96 -5.40 -1.60
CA LYS A 20 13.64 -5.58 -2.89
C LYS A 20 12.64 -5.37 -4.03
N ASN A 21 13.10 -4.97 -5.21
CA ASN A 21 12.23 -4.74 -6.37
C ASN A 21 11.37 -5.97 -6.72
N ASP A 22 11.92 -7.19 -6.58
CA ASP A 22 11.17 -8.44 -6.80
C ASP A 22 9.98 -8.64 -5.85
N GLN A 23 9.93 -7.86 -4.75
CA GLN A 23 8.87 -7.87 -3.76
C GLN A 23 7.98 -6.61 -3.83
N CYS A 24 8.21 -5.75 -4.81
CA CYS A 24 7.41 -4.57 -5.08
C CYS A 24 6.33 -4.88 -6.11
N TYR A 25 5.30 -4.04 -6.14
CA TYR A 25 4.33 -4.04 -7.23
C TYR A 25 4.70 -2.94 -8.23
N ASP A 26 5.14 -3.34 -9.42
CA ASP A 26 5.49 -2.43 -10.50
C ASP A 26 4.31 -2.22 -11.48
N ASP A 27 4.42 -1.17 -12.30
CA ASP A 27 3.47 -0.80 -13.38
C ASP A 27 2.03 -0.49 -12.90
N ILE A 28 1.88 0.05 -11.69
CA ILE A 28 0.60 0.52 -11.16
C ILE A 28 0.46 2.04 -11.34
N ARG A 29 -0.55 2.44 -12.11
CA ARG A 29 -0.92 3.86 -12.29
C ARG A 29 -1.78 4.35 -11.12
N VAL A 30 -1.13 4.80 -10.06
CA VAL A 30 -1.79 5.35 -8.86
C VAL A 30 -2.54 6.65 -9.21
N SER A 31 -3.69 6.86 -8.56
CA SER A 31 -4.48 8.07 -8.74
C SER A 31 -3.70 9.34 -8.39
N ARG A 32 -3.82 10.35 -9.25
CA ARG A 32 -3.23 11.69 -9.08
C ARG A 32 -4.20 12.69 -8.45
N VAL A 33 -5.37 12.22 -8.01
CA VAL A 33 -6.39 13.06 -7.38
C VAL A 33 -5.86 13.60 -6.05
N THR A 34 -5.97 14.90 -5.83
CA THR A 34 -5.59 15.54 -4.57
C THR A 34 -6.67 15.30 -3.52
N TRP A 35 -6.51 14.26 -2.72
CA TRP A 35 -7.39 13.93 -1.60
C TRP A 35 -6.54 13.58 -0.37
N ASP A 36 -6.97 13.97 0.83
CA ASP A 36 -6.22 13.78 2.09
C ASP A 36 -6.32 12.33 2.64
N SER A 37 -6.74 11.38 1.80
CA SER A 37 -6.85 9.98 2.19
C SER A 37 -5.62 9.21 1.75
N SER A 38 -5.29 8.16 2.52
CA SER A 38 -4.27 7.19 2.12
C SER A 38 -4.78 6.43 0.89
N PHE A 39 -4.15 6.64 -0.27
CA PHE A 39 -4.51 5.97 -1.53
C PHE A 39 -4.26 4.45 -1.52
N CYS A 40 -3.71 3.92 -0.42
CA CYS A 40 -3.45 2.51 -0.21
C CYS A 40 -4.07 2.01 1.11
N ALA A 41 -4.65 0.82 1.06
CA ALA A 41 -5.12 0.08 2.23
C ALA A 41 -4.59 -1.36 2.17
N VAL A 42 -4.12 -1.88 3.29
CA VAL A 42 -3.46 -3.21 3.34
C VAL A 42 -4.05 -4.06 4.46
N ASN A 43 -4.27 -5.33 4.15
CA ASN A 43 -4.61 -6.41 5.07
C ASN A 43 -3.58 -7.52 4.87
N PRO A 44 -3.25 -8.36 5.88
CA PRO A 44 -2.43 -9.57 5.73
C PRO A 44 -2.62 -10.44 4.47
N LYS A 45 -3.79 -10.38 3.80
CA LYS A 45 -4.05 -11.11 2.55
C LYS A 45 -3.94 -10.26 1.27
N PHE A 46 -4.30 -8.98 1.33
CA PHE A 46 -4.50 -8.14 0.15
C PHE A 46 -4.00 -6.71 0.34
N VAL A 47 -3.59 -6.09 -0.76
CA VAL A 47 -3.29 -4.66 -0.89
C VAL A 47 -4.33 -4.06 -1.84
N ALA A 48 -4.99 -2.99 -1.43
CA ALA A 48 -5.89 -2.20 -2.25
C ALA A 48 -5.25 -0.84 -2.56
N LEU A 49 -5.31 -0.42 -3.82
CA LEU A 49 -4.71 0.83 -4.33
C LEU A 49 -5.72 1.56 -5.22
N ILE A 50 -5.92 2.86 -4.98
CA ILE A 50 -6.74 3.68 -5.87
C ILE A 50 -5.93 4.01 -7.13
N ILE A 51 -6.47 3.64 -8.29
CA ILE A 51 -5.81 3.83 -9.59
C ILE A 51 -6.48 4.94 -10.38
N GLU A 52 -5.73 5.54 -11.31
CA GLU A 52 -6.28 6.52 -12.24
C GLU A 52 -7.21 5.83 -13.24
N ALA A 53 -8.44 6.34 -13.39
CA ALA A 53 -9.43 5.83 -14.33
C ALA A 53 -9.99 6.96 -15.20
N SER A 54 -10.24 6.65 -16.48
CA SER A 54 -10.62 7.64 -17.51
C SER A 54 -12.08 8.11 -17.45
N GLY A 55 -12.93 7.53 -16.59
CA GLY A 55 -14.38 7.78 -16.62
C GLY A 55 -15.14 7.43 -15.33
N GLY A 56 -14.48 7.47 -14.17
CA GLY A 56 -15.05 7.12 -12.88
C GLY A 56 -13.98 6.90 -11.80
N GLY A 57 -14.34 6.29 -10.68
CA GLY A 57 -13.39 5.85 -9.65
C GLY A 57 -13.10 4.35 -9.75
N ALA A 58 -11.83 3.97 -9.81
CA ALA A 58 -11.40 2.58 -9.80
C ALA A 58 -10.31 2.34 -8.75
N PHE A 59 -10.26 1.12 -8.24
CA PHE A 59 -9.21 0.66 -7.35
C PHE A 59 -8.79 -0.77 -7.74
N LEU A 60 -7.57 -1.10 -7.39
CA LEU A 60 -6.93 -2.37 -7.69
C LEU A 60 -6.75 -3.15 -6.40
N VAL A 61 -7.06 -4.45 -6.41
CA VAL A 61 -6.81 -5.36 -5.28
C VAL A 61 -5.82 -6.43 -5.68
N LEU A 62 -4.73 -6.54 -4.92
CA LEU A 62 -3.61 -7.43 -5.17
C LEU A 62 -3.38 -8.38 -3.99
N PRO A 63 -3.23 -9.69 -4.23
CA PRO A 63 -2.86 -10.64 -3.18
C PRO A 63 -1.37 -10.52 -2.81
N LEU A 64 -1.07 -10.45 -1.51
CA LEU A 64 0.30 -10.27 -0.99
C LEU A 64 1.27 -11.40 -1.35
N HIS A 65 0.78 -12.62 -1.57
CA HIS A 65 1.61 -13.81 -1.75
C HIS A 65 1.88 -14.16 -3.23
N LYS A 66 1.39 -13.37 -4.20
CA LYS A 66 1.59 -13.62 -5.65
C LYS A 66 2.35 -12.46 -6.31
N LEU A 67 3.56 -12.21 -5.83
CA LEU A 67 4.47 -11.22 -6.43
C LEU A 67 5.13 -11.75 -7.72
N LEU A 68 5.08 -13.07 -7.96
CA LEU A 68 5.70 -13.72 -9.11
C LEU A 68 4.65 -14.23 -10.09
N ALA A 69 4.63 -13.61 -11.28
CA ALA A 69 3.96 -14.02 -12.52
C ALA A 69 2.46 -14.41 -12.42
N ILE A 70 1.61 -13.54 -12.97
CA ILE A 70 0.17 -13.79 -13.22
C ILE A 70 -0.69 -13.70 -11.95
N ALA A 71 -0.59 -12.58 -11.24
CA ALA A 71 -1.72 -12.14 -10.44
C ALA A 71 -2.82 -11.68 -11.41
N LYS A 72 -4.02 -12.26 -11.29
CA LYS A 72 -5.20 -11.75 -11.99
C LYS A 72 -5.48 -10.37 -11.42
N TRP A 73 -5.10 -9.32 -12.15
CA TRP A 73 -5.39 -7.93 -11.81
C TRP A 73 -6.90 -7.76 -11.82
N GLN A 74 -7.53 -7.75 -10.65
CA GLN A 74 -8.94 -7.45 -10.56
C GLN A 74 -9.07 -5.95 -10.32
N VAL A 75 -9.32 -5.22 -11.40
CA VAL A 75 -9.79 -3.84 -11.33
C VAL A 75 -11.22 -3.89 -10.83
N LEU A 76 -11.46 -3.23 -9.70
CA LEU A 76 -12.79 -3.07 -9.12
C LEU A 76 -13.18 -1.60 -9.22
N THR A 77 -14.41 -1.37 -9.64
CA THR A 77 -15.04 -0.05 -9.65
C THR A 77 -15.96 0.08 -8.43
N LEU A 78 -16.31 1.31 -8.04
CA LEU A 78 -17.30 1.52 -6.98
C LEU A 78 -18.64 0.84 -7.32
N SER A 79 -18.98 0.73 -8.61
CA SER A 79 -20.15 -0.01 -9.09
C SER A 79 -20.06 -1.53 -8.87
N ASP A 80 -18.87 -2.10 -8.73
CA ASP A 80 -18.69 -3.54 -8.46
C ASP A 80 -18.82 -3.89 -6.97
N VAL A 81 -18.77 -2.89 -6.08
CA VAL A 81 -18.87 -3.07 -4.62
C VAL A 81 -20.28 -2.80 -4.10
N ILE A 82 -21.02 -1.90 -4.77
CA ILE A 82 -22.35 -1.45 -4.33
C ILE A 82 -23.49 -2.30 -4.93
N LYS A 83 -23.21 -3.19 -5.89
CA LYS A 83 -24.16 -4.19 -6.40
C LYS A 83 -24.05 -5.49 -5.62
#